data_AF-A0A9P3EWR1-F1
#
_entry.id   AF-A0A9P3EWR1-F1
#
_cell.length_a   1.000
_cell.length_b   1.000
_cell.length_c   1.000
_cell.angle_alpha   90.00
_cell.angle_beta   90.00
_cell.angle_gamma   90.00
#
_symmetry.space_group_name_H-M   'P 1'
#
loop_
_entity.id
_entity.type
_entity.pdbx_description
1 polymer ?
#
loop_
_entity_poly.entity_id
_entity_poly.type
_entity_poly.pdbx_seq_one_letter_code
_entity_poly.pdbx_strand_id
1 'polypeptide(L)'
;MTFSPDNFIAKTNPDPYDQIIALSQKVINAGFKNMWKLAQGDDDSPLTHFKKSIHGEYIEADVGIRSVKLHVESREPMLYFLLALKNGELAVYESDDSDTLFKWDIKDWVLAFNVVINQKKITKDSEEYKKFKERAGLPESNFSLAQLFIDASSSTKFNEDLTTFGEHKLSELTPAAKASVLQFIDHWIKVTPESGSSILGYSAQREQNGDELNKYAPSFPPTSIDYFCYPWRGADGSGANKDDQDSNALSYLLMSDFKNPPAEGSMQYSGPWVDGDDRVASFCMNRALVWNWMLPIARQVVVAMTPVPDTPYVSYAGTPSDMPWRTGPRYHIGDTDASADDYKWVPNPSGGWSTSSPMKFDLKKVTDPHNSNDWMLGEEWGDNIEATVSFGAGTERLTVKGGSKFRYQIDHHRDGMSGTSFWVEVFTDWQLSIDMTSIEEGGIVFHPKENNDEDVKVTYKEYGDMKMGSTAEDLAQSIAGYVKQNMTAALDSVSYTLSQAMANANRLCLPTAGTFFMKDPIFNENGDLLIKLEYDGADPPPPLSKGKYRFRPPMLTTSIRRLDF
;
A
#
# COMPACT_ATOMS: atom_id res chain seq x y z
N MET A 1 -14.46 23.07 -20.74
CA MET A 1 -13.65 21.86 -20.99
C MET A 1 -14.09 20.83 -19.97
N THR A 2 -14.82 19.81 -20.39
CA THR A 2 -15.17 18.66 -19.56
C THR A 2 -13.90 17.85 -19.36
N PHE A 3 -13.37 17.82 -18.13
CA PHE A 3 -12.30 16.90 -17.75
C PHE A 3 -12.80 15.48 -18.02
N SER A 4 -12.23 14.79 -19.01
CA SER A 4 -12.37 13.34 -19.07
C SER A 4 -11.66 12.80 -17.84
N PRO A 5 -12.31 11.97 -17.00
CA PRO A 5 -11.64 11.33 -15.88
C PRO A 5 -10.41 10.57 -16.39
N ASP A 6 -9.28 10.70 -15.69
CA ASP A 6 -8.12 9.85 -15.94
C ASP A 6 -8.53 8.40 -15.66
N ASN A 7 -8.44 7.52 -16.68
CA ASN A 7 -8.86 6.13 -16.54
C ASN A 7 -7.99 5.33 -15.58
N PHE A 8 -6.79 5.81 -15.25
CA PHE A 8 -6.02 5.24 -14.15
C PHE A 8 -6.77 5.40 -12.83
N ILE A 9 -7.37 6.57 -12.60
CA ILE A 9 -8.15 6.86 -11.38
C ILE A 9 -9.55 6.25 -11.46
N ALA A 10 -10.18 6.27 -12.63
CA ALA A 10 -11.59 5.87 -12.77
C ALA A 10 -11.80 4.37 -13.02
N LYS A 11 -10.83 3.65 -13.60
CA LYS A 11 -11.02 2.27 -14.06
C LYS A 11 -10.11 1.23 -13.42
N THR A 12 -8.94 1.63 -12.90
CA THR A 12 -8.01 0.71 -12.23
C THR A 12 -8.69 0.01 -11.07
N ASN A 13 -8.64 -1.32 -11.08
CA ASN A 13 -9.23 -2.18 -10.07
C ASN A 13 -8.36 -3.42 -9.88
N PRO A 14 -7.80 -3.66 -8.67
CA PRO A 14 -6.97 -4.82 -8.38
C PRO A 14 -7.77 -6.12 -8.16
N ASP A 15 -9.11 -6.05 -8.04
CA ASP A 15 -9.95 -7.21 -7.84
C ASP A 15 -9.69 -8.31 -8.89
N PRO A 16 -9.70 -9.58 -8.49
CA PRO A 16 -9.95 -10.10 -7.14
C PRO A 16 -8.71 -10.18 -6.22
N TYR A 17 -7.59 -9.55 -6.58
CA TYR A 17 -6.33 -9.61 -5.84
C TYR A 17 -6.26 -8.51 -4.78
N ASP A 18 -5.58 -8.81 -3.66
CA ASP A 18 -5.43 -7.84 -2.57
C ASP A 18 -4.42 -6.73 -2.94
N GLN A 19 -3.38 -7.08 -3.70
CA GLN A 19 -2.39 -6.13 -4.20
C GLN A 19 -1.95 -6.50 -5.63
N ILE A 20 -1.64 -5.49 -6.45
CA ILE A 20 -1.06 -5.68 -7.79
C ILE A 20 0.16 -4.79 -7.94
N ILE A 21 1.24 -5.34 -8.51
CA ILE A 21 2.36 -4.56 -9.03
C ILE A 21 2.40 -4.77 -10.53
N ALA A 22 2.31 -3.71 -11.32
CA ALA A 22 2.43 -3.78 -12.77
C ALA A 22 3.73 -3.12 -13.22
N LEU A 23 4.55 -3.86 -13.98
CA LEU A 23 5.83 -3.39 -14.50
C LEU A 23 5.79 -3.37 -16.02
N SER A 24 5.96 -2.21 -16.65
CA SER A 24 6.03 -2.15 -18.12
C SER A 24 7.17 -2.99 -18.69
N GLN A 25 6.98 -3.51 -19.91
CA GLN A 25 8.03 -4.15 -20.69
C GLN A 25 9.25 -3.21 -20.83
N LYS A 26 9.00 -1.91 -21.01
CA LYS A 26 10.03 -0.87 -21.04
C LYS A 26 10.92 -0.88 -19.80
N VAL A 27 10.34 -0.93 -18.58
CA VAL A 27 11.14 -0.93 -17.35
C VAL A 27 11.92 -2.24 -17.17
N ILE A 28 11.33 -3.37 -17.55
CA ILE A 28 12.02 -4.67 -17.51
C ILE A 28 13.23 -4.68 -18.46
N ASN A 29 13.05 -4.19 -19.69
CA ASN A 29 14.11 -4.08 -20.70
C ASN A 29 15.19 -3.07 -20.30
N ALA A 30 14.83 -1.98 -19.62
CA ALA A 30 15.79 -1.07 -19.02
C ALA A 30 16.64 -1.77 -17.94
N GLY A 31 16.04 -2.65 -17.13
CA GLY A 31 16.74 -3.51 -16.18
C GLY A 31 17.79 -4.40 -16.86
N PHE A 32 17.42 -5.12 -17.93
CA PHE A 32 18.36 -5.94 -18.71
C PHE A 32 19.52 -5.12 -19.31
N LYS A 33 19.21 -3.91 -19.80
CA LYS A 33 20.24 -2.99 -20.32
C LYS A 33 21.22 -2.57 -19.23
N ASN A 34 20.76 -2.30 -18.02
CA ASN A 34 21.62 -1.92 -16.90
C ASN A 34 22.50 -3.09 -16.45
N MET A 35 21.93 -4.30 -16.35
CA MET A 35 22.72 -5.51 -16.07
C MET A 35 23.85 -5.70 -17.09
N TRP A 36 23.52 -5.60 -18.38
CA TRP A 36 24.51 -5.74 -19.45
C TRP A 36 25.62 -4.68 -19.35
N LYS A 37 25.28 -3.42 -19.06
CA LYS A 37 26.26 -2.34 -18.86
C LYS A 37 27.22 -2.61 -17.71
N LEU A 38 26.71 -3.11 -16.58
CA LEU A 38 27.52 -3.43 -15.41
C LEU A 38 28.52 -4.57 -15.69
N ALA A 39 28.19 -5.47 -16.62
CA ALA A 39 29.04 -6.59 -17.00
C ALA A 39 30.12 -6.24 -18.05
N GLN A 40 30.09 -5.05 -18.67
CA GLN A 40 31.03 -4.69 -19.75
C GLN A 40 32.51 -4.55 -19.35
N GLY A 41 32.86 -4.79 -18.07
CA GLY A 41 34.24 -4.80 -17.59
C GLY A 41 34.76 -6.19 -17.20
N ASP A 42 33.97 -7.24 -17.43
CA ASP A 42 34.30 -8.63 -17.14
C ASP A 42 34.27 -9.44 -18.45
N ASP A 43 35.46 -9.66 -19.02
CA ASP A 43 35.64 -10.31 -20.33
C ASP A 43 35.18 -11.78 -20.30
N ASP A 44 35.09 -12.41 -19.13
CA ASP A 44 34.60 -13.78 -18.97
C ASP A 44 33.08 -13.83 -18.70
N SER A 45 32.41 -12.67 -18.66
CA SER A 45 31.01 -12.62 -18.29
C SER A 45 30.13 -13.25 -19.38
N PRO A 46 29.30 -14.26 -19.04
CA PRO A 46 28.31 -14.79 -19.98
C PRO A 46 27.25 -13.75 -20.36
N LEU A 47 27.23 -12.58 -19.69
CA LEU A 47 26.38 -11.44 -20.02
C LEU A 47 26.82 -10.69 -21.27
N THR A 48 28.10 -10.74 -21.61
CA THR A 48 28.72 -9.97 -22.69
C THR A 48 29.37 -10.86 -23.73
N HIS A 49 29.83 -12.07 -23.38
CA HIS A 49 30.50 -12.99 -24.29
C HIS A 49 29.97 -14.43 -24.13
N PHE A 50 29.93 -15.19 -25.23
CA PHE A 50 29.59 -16.61 -25.20
C PHE A 50 30.51 -17.40 -26.13
N LYS A 51 31.12 -18.47 -25.60
CA LYS A 51 31.98 -19.36 -26.38
C LYS A 51 31.73 -20.81 -26.02
N LYS A 52 31.51 -21.66 -27.02
CA LYS A 52 31.39 -23.11 -26.84
C LYS A 52 31.96 -23.87 -28.03
N SER A 53 32.59 -25.01 -27.75
CA SER A 53 33.01 -25.96 -28.77
C SER A 53 32.58 -27.39 -28.41
N ILE A 54 32.18 -28.15 -29.43
CA ILE A 54 31.72 -29.54 -29.33
C ILE A 54 32.29 -30.29 -30.55
N HIS A 55 33.14 -31.29 -30.33
CA HIS A 55 33.69 -32.17 -31.39
C HIS A 55 34.28 -31.45 -32.63
N GLY A 56 34.90 -30.27 -32.45
CA GLY A 56 35.50 -29.49 -33.54
C GLY A 56 34.59 -28.42 -34.13
N GLU A 57 33.28 -28.49 -33.89
CA GLU A 57 32.33 -27.40 -34.12
C GLU A 57 32.45 -26.37 -33.00
N TYR A 58 32.14 -25.12 -33.29
CA TYR A 58 32.14 -24.06 -32.29
C TYR A 58 31.18 -22.92 -32.59
N ILE A 59 30.81 -22.21 -31.53
CA ILE A 59 30.15 -20.92 -31.56
C ILE A 59 30.91 -19.98 -30.64
N GLU A 60 31.21 -18.78 -31.13
CA GLU A 60 31.82 -17.71 -30.37
C GLU A 60 31.12 -16.40 -30.74
N ALA A 61 30.54 -15.70 -29.76
CA ALA A 61 29.71 -14.53 -30.01
C ALA A 61 29.80 -13.48 -28.90
N ASP A 62 29.80 -12.22 -29.33
CA ASP A 62 29.55 -11.06 -28.47
C ASP A 62 28.05 -10.96 -28.20
N VAL A 63 27.66 -11.07 -26.94
CA VAL A 63 26.28 -10.97 -26.49
C VAL A 63 25.88 -9.50 -26.37
N GLY A 64 24.81 -9.13 -27.06
CA GLY A 64 24.18 -7.82 -26.99
C GLY A 64 23.23 -7.67 -25.79
N ILE A 65 22.56 -6.52 -25.74
CA ILE A 65 21.57 -6.24 -24.70
C ILE A 65 20.39 -7.19 -24.91
N ARG A 66 20.07 -7.95 -23.87
CA ARG A 66 18.90 -8.85 -23.85
C ARG A 66 17.63 -8.06 -23.62
N SER A 67 16.51 -8.60 -24.06
CA SER A 67 15.19 -8.00 -23.83
C SER A 67 14.12 -9.07 -23.70
N VAL A 68 12.95 -8.66 -23.22
CA VAL A 68 11.73 -9.43 -23.24
C VAL A 68 10.69 -8.73 -24.12
N LYS A 69 9.86 -9.56 -24.74
CA LYS A 69 8.61 -9.16 -25.39
C LYS A 69 7.47 -9.88 -24.65
N LEU A 70 6.63 -9.12 -23.96
CA LEU A 70 5.48 -9.68 -23.25
C LEU A 70 4.42 -10.11 -24.25
N HIS A 71 3.92 -11.34 -24.10
CA HIS A 71 2.86 -11.88 -24.94
C HIS A 71 1.52 -11.65 -24.26
N VAL A 72 0.64 -10.90 -24.90
CA VAL A 72 -0.66 -10.50 -24.34
C VAL A 72 -1.85 -10.91 -25.21
N GLU A 73 -1.56 -11.45 -26.40
CA GLU A 73 -2.57 -11.99 -27.32
C GLU A 73 -3.06 -13.39 -26.90
N SER A 74 -2.26 -14.14 -26.13
CA SER A 74 -2.67 -15.40 -25.50
C SER A 74 -1.99 -15.62 -24.15
N ARG A 75 -2.34 -16.70 -23.42
CA ARG A 75 -1.73 -17.03 -22.12
C ARG A 75 -0.36 -17.72 -22.23
N GLU A 76 -0.11 -18.46 -23.30
CA GLU A 76 1.09 -19.26 -23.43
C GLU A 76 1.74 -19.10 -24.82
N PRO A 77 3.05 -18.79 -24.88
CA PRO A 77 3.94 -18.50 -23.75
C PRO A 77 3.61 -17.15 -23.08
N MET A 78 4.01 -16.94 -21.83
CA MET A 78 3.77 -15.64 -21.17
C MET A 78 4.61 -14.52 -21.78
N LEU A 79 5.88 -14.81 -22.12
CA LEU A 79 6.76 -13.85 -22.76
C LEU A 79 7.75 -14.55 -23.68
N TYR A 80 8.33 -13.76 -24.57
CA TYR A 80 9.47 -14.12 -25.38
C TYR A 80 10.72 -13.48 -24.81
N PHE A 81 11.76 -14.25 -24.59
CA PHE A 81 13.07 -13.74 -24.25
C PHE A 81 13.92 -13.64 -25.51
N LEU A 82 14.52 -12.47 -25.73
CA LEU A 82 15.25 -12.13 -26.93
C LEU A 82 16.72 -11.91 -26.56
N LEU A 83 17.57 -12.79 -27.10
CA LEU A 83 19.02 -12.74 -26.95
C LEU A 83 19.62 -12.17 -28.23
N ALA A 84 20.07 -10.92 -28.17
CA ALA A 84 20.83 -10.32 -29.25
C ALA A 84 22.29 -10.82 -29.23
N LEU A 85 22.82 -11.20 -30.38
CA LEU A 85 24.24 -11.46 -30.62
C LEU A 85 24.73 -10.43 -31.63
N LYS A 86 25.77 -9.69 -31.27
CA LYS A 86 26.23 -8.54 -32.06
C LYS A 86 27.15 -8.95 -33.19
N ASN A 87 28.17 -9.74 -32.88
CA ASN A 87 29.17 -10.27 -33.80
C ASN A 87 29.63 -11.64 -33.30
N GLY A 88 30.23 -12.43 -34.17
CA GLY A 88 30.80 -13.71 -33.78
C GLY A 88 30.98 -14.65 -34.97
N GLU A 89 31.37 -15.88 -34.70
CA GLU A 89 31.47 -16.91 -35.72
C GLU A 89 30.87 -18.22 -35.19
N LEU A 90 30.05 -18.85 -36.03
CA LEU A 90 29.59 -20.22 -35.88
C LEU A 90 30.34 -21.06 -36.92
N ALA A 91 30.87 -22.20 -36.51
CA ALA A 91 31.39 -23.22 -37.42
C ALA A 91 30.77 -24.57 -37.07
N VAL A 92 30.09 -25.19 -38.04
CA VAL A 92 29.42 -26.50 -37.94
C VAL A 92 29.80 -27.36 -39.13
N TYR A 93 29.79 -28.68 -38.99
CA TYR A 93 30.10 -29.57 -40.11
C TYR A 93 29.00 -29.53 -41.17
N GLU A 94 29.37 -29.58 -42.46
CA GLU A 94 28.40 -29.60 -43.55
C GLU A 94 27.47 -30.84 -43.52
N SER A 95 27.97 -31.96 -43.02
CA SER A 95 27.22 -33.20 -42.82
C SER A 95 27.92 -34.11 -41.80
N ASP A 96 27.23 -35.16 -41.34
CA ASP A 96 27.74 -36.11 -40.34
C ASP A 96 29.05 -36.83 -40.77
N ASP A 97 29.32 -36.90 -42.08
CA ASP A 97 30.47 -37.60 -42.66
C ASP A 97 31.54 -36.63 -43.23
N SER A 98 31.39 -35.31 -43.04
CA SER A 98 32.29 -34.29 -43.59
C SER A 98 33.23 -33.73 -42.54
N ASP A 99 34.53 -33.66 -42.85
CA ASP A 99 35.51 -32.89 -42.07
C ASP A 99 35.50 -31.40 -42.42
N THR A 100 34.63 -30.97 -43.34
CA THR A 100 34.55 -29.57 -43.79
C THR A 100 33.58 -28.79 -42.91
N LEU A 101 34.08 -27.71 -42.31
CA LEU A 101 33.30 -26.79 -41.52
C LEU A 101 32.67 -25.72 -42.41
N PHE A 102 31.36 -25.61 -42.32
CA PHE A 102 30.58 -24.48 -42.79
C PHE A 102 30.57 -23.38 -41.74
N LYS A 103 30.80 -22.14 -42.16
CA LYS A 103 30.97 -20.98 -41.27
C LYS A 103 29.90 -19.92 -41.50
N TRP A 104 29.34 -19.41 -40.41
CA TRP A 104 28.41 -18.28 -40.40
C TRP A 104 28.95 -17.15 -39.55
N ASP A 105 28.81 -15.93 -40.06
CA ASP A 105 28.98 -14.72 -39.26
C ASP A 105 27.73 -14.56 -38.38
N ILE A 106 27.95 -14.38 -37.07
CA ILE A 106 26.90 -14.21 -36.07
C ILE A 106 26.63 -12.73 -35.85
N LYS A 107 26.43 -12.02 -36.96
CA LYS A 107 26.16 -10.60 -36.94
C LYS A 107 24.66 -10.36 -36.92
N ASP A 108 24.21 -9.53 -35.98
CA ASP A 108 22.82 -9.11 -35.82
C ASP A 108 21.83 -10.29 -35.65
N TRP A 109 22.28 -11.38 -35.01
CA TRP A 109 21.39 -12.48 -34.67
C TRP A 109 20.52 -12.10 -33.46
N VAL A 110 19.27 -12.53 -33.46
CA VAL A 110 18.37 -12.44 -32.32
C VAL A 110 17.74 -13.80 -32.10
N LEU A 111 18.16 -14.49 -31.05
CA LEU A 111 17.60 -15.78 -30.67
C LEU A 111 16.39 -15.55 -29.76
N ALA A 112 15.23 -16.09 -30.14
CA ALA A 112 13.99 -15.93 -29.41
C ALA A 112 13.60 -17.24 -28.70
N PHE A 113 13.14 -17.11 -27.46
CA PHE A 113 12.73 -18.24 -26.62
C PHE A 113 11.36 -17.99 -26.02
N ASN A 114 10.46 -18.96 -26.17
CA ASN A 114 9.19 -19.00 -25.45
C ASN A 114 9.48 -19.27 -23.98
N VAL A 115 9.07 -18.39 -23.07
CA VAL A 115 9.35 -18.52 -21.63
C VAL A 115 8.08 -18.83 -20.87
N VAL A 116 8.17 -19.79 -19.96
CA VAL A 116 7.27 -19.87 -18.81
C VAL A 116 8.03 -19.31 -17.61
N ILE A 117 7.40 -18.36 -16.93
CA ILE A 117 7.99 -17.78 -15.73
C ILE A 117 7.84 -18.79 -14.59
N ASN A 118 8.91 -19.00 -13.82
CA ASN A 118 8.88 -19.87 -12.64
C ASN A 118 9.28 -19.11 -11.38
N GLN A 119 8.87 -19.65 -10.23
CA GLN A 119 9.15 -19.07 -8.91
C GLN A 119 10.04 -20.01 -8.11
N LYS A 120 11.14 -19.47 -7.58
CA LYS A 120 12.00 -20.15 -6.62
C LYS A 120 11.87 -19.49 -5.27
N LYS A 121 11.56 -20.28 -4.25
CA LYS A 121 11.63 -19.83 -2.87
C LYS A 121 13.09 -19.83 -2.41
N ILE A 122 13.55 -18.68 -1.94
CA ILE A 122 14.90 -18.51 -1.38
C ILE A 122 14.82 -18.71 0.14
N THR A 123 15.67 -19.59 0.65
CA THR A 123 15.75 -19.90 2.08
C THR A 123 16.47 -18.79 2.85
N LYS A 124 16.08 -18.60 4.11
CA LYS A 124 16.59 -17.51 4.98
C LYS A 124 18.09 -17.61 5.28
N ASP A 125 18.65 -18.81 5.21
CA ASP A 125 20.06 -19.06 5.49
C ASP A 125 20.98 -18.79 4.29
N SER A 126 20.41 -18.59 3.09
CA SER A 126 21.18 -18.37 1.88
C SER A 126 21.89 -16.99 1.87
N GLU A 127 23.08 -16.94 1.28
CA GLU A 127 23.80 -15.67 1.07
C GLU A 127 23.02 -14.71 0.17
N GLU A 128 22.24 -15.22 -0.77
CA GLU A 128 21.34 -14.44 -1.62
C GLU A 128 20.28 -13.69 -0.79
N TYR A 129 19.63 -14.37 0.17
CA TYR A 129 18.68 -13.75 1.08
C TYR A 129 19.33 -12.68 1.96
N LYS A 130 20.53 -12.94 2.49
CA LYS A 130 21.27 -11.97 3.32
C LYS A 130 21.63 -10.71 2.53
N LYS A 131 22.19 -10.87 1.33
CA LYS A 131 22.51 -9.75 0.42
C LYS A 131 21.26 -8.97 0.02
N PHE A 132 20.14 -9.64 -0.24
CA PHE A 132 18.86 -8.97 -0.50
C PHE A 132 18.42 -8.13 0.70
N LYS A 133 18.42 -8.70 1.91
CA LYS A 133 17.99 -7.99 3.14
C LYS A 133 18.83 -6.76 3.42
N GLU A 134 20.15 -6.87 3.22
CA GLU A 134 21.07 -5.78 3.41
C GLU A 134 20.81 -4.66 2.40
N ARG A 135 20.73 -4.99 1.11
CA ARG A 135 20.36 -4.03 0.06
C ARG A 135 19.02 -3.39 0.39
N ALA A 136 17.93 -4.15 0.53
CA ALA A 136 16.59 -3.62 0.79
C ALA A 136 16.46 -2.74 2.06
N GLY A 137 17.50 -2.65 2.90
CA GLY A 137 17.50 -1.87 4.13
C GLY A 137 16.65 -2.51 5.23
N LEU A 138 16.44 -3.83 5.13
CA LEU A 138 15.58 -4.65 5.99
C LEU A 138 16.37 -5.67 6.83
N PRO A 139 17.52 -5.34 7.44
CA PRO A 139 18.38 -6.33 8.11
C PRO A 139 17.69 -7.03 9.28
N GLU A 140 16.74 -6.35 9.94
CA GLU A 140 15.99 -6.88 11.08
C GLU A 140 14.70 -7.60 10.67
N SER A 141 14.32 -7.65 9.39
CA SER A 141 13.05 -8.24 8.92
C SER A 141 13.08 -9.77 8.80
N ASN A 142 11.92 -10.43 8.96
CA ASN A 142 11.75 -11.88 8.82
C ASN A 142 10.66 -12.16 7.77
N PHE A 143 11.06 -12.57 6.56
CA PHE A 143 10.16 -12.97 5.48
C PHE A 143 10.80 -14.11 4.67
N SER A 144 10.04 -14.74 3.77
CA SER A 144 10.62 -15.57 2.71
C SER A 144 10.74 -14.74 1.43
N LEU A 145 11.70 -15.09 0.57
CA LEU A 145 11.85 -14.42 -0.72
C LEU A 145 11.38 -15.35 -1.83
N ALA A 146 10.52 -14.84 -2.69
CA ALA A 146 10.16 -15.43 -3.96
C ALA A 146 11.00 -14.75 -5.04
N GLN A 147 11.81 -15.54 -5.75
CA GLN A 147 12.54 -15.10 -6.92
C GLN A 147 11.74 -15.47 -8.16
N LEU A 148 11.48 -14.48 -9.00
CA LEU A 148 10.95 -14.65 -10.34
C LEU A 148 12.10 -14.72 -11.32
N PHE A 149 12.14 -15.75 -12.15
CA PHE A 149 13.21 -15.91 -13.13
C PHE A 149 12.73 -16.66 -14.37
N ILE A 150 13.48 -16.49 -15.46
CA ILE A 150 13.34 -17.24 -16.70
C ILE A 150 13.90 -18.64 -16.44
N ASP A 151 13.02 -19.62 -16.33
CA ASP A 151 13.42 -21.01 -16.10
C ASP A 151 13.84 -21.69 -17.39
N ALA A 152 15.13 -21.58 -17.65
CA ALA A 152 15.79 -22.15 -18.80
C ALA A 152 15.83 -23.70 -18.75
N SER A 153 15.65 -24.30 -17.57
CA SER A 153 15.80 -25.75 -17.38
C SER A 153 14.52 -26.56 -17.65
N SER A 154 13.35 -25.93 -17.57
CA SER A 154 12.06 -26.63 -17.64
C SER A 154 11.10 -26.12 -18.72
N SER A 155 11.34 -24.92 -19.29
CA SER A 155 10.26 -24.24 -20.03
C SER A 155 10.66 -23.42 -21.26
N THR A 156 11.94 -23.11 -21.46
CA THR A 156 12.36 -22.31 -22.61
C THR A 156 12.40 -23.14 -23.88
N LYS A 157 11.42 -22.92 -24.78
CA LYS A 157 11.40 -23.54 -26.12
C LYS A 157 11.92 -22.53 -27.14
N PHE A 158 12.91 -22.92 -27.93
CA PHE A 158 13.39 -22.11 -29.05
C PHE A 158 12.24 -21.76 -30.01
N ASN A 159 12.14 -20.49 -30.38
CA ASN A 159 11.10 -19.97 -31.26
C ASN A 159 11.73 -19.59 -32.60
N GLU A 160 11.59 -20.46 -33.61
CA GLU A 160 12.16 -20.24 -34.94
C GLU A 160 11.49 -19.05 -35.65
N ASP A 161 10.20 -18.79 -35.42
CA ASP A 161 9.44 -17.73 -36.10
C ASP A 161 9.86 -16.31 -35.67
N LEU A 162 10.26 -16.13 -34.41
CA LEU A 162 10.74 -14.86 -33.87
C LEU A 162 12.26 -14.73 -33.89
N THR A 163 12.99 -15.80 -34.24
CA THR A 163 14.44 -15.79 -34.32
C THR A 163 14.91 -15.23 -35.66
N THR A 164 15.94 -14.38 -35.63
CA THR A 164 16.60 -13.88 -36.84
C THR A 164 18.07 -14.28 -36.84
N PHE A 165 18.56 -14.84 -37.96
CA PHE A 165 19.97 -15.21 -38.15
C PHE A 165 20.71 -14.19 -39.04
N GLY A 166 20.39 -12.89 -38.87
CA GLY A 166 20.92 -11.82 -39.70
C GLY A 166 20.55 -12.00 -41.18
N GLU A 167 21.55 -12.10 -42.04
CA GLU A 167 21.37 -12.34 -43.49
C GLU A 167 21.11 -13.83 -43.82
N HIS A 168 21.34 -14.73 -42.87
CA HIS A 168 21.21 -16.17 -43.05
C HIS A 168 19.84 -16.71 -42.65
N LYS A 169 19.53 -17.93 -43.09
CA LYS A 169 18.33 -18.67 -42.68
C LYS A 169 18.68 -20.07 -42.22
N LEU A 170 18.05 -20.53 -41.14
CA LEU A 170 18.25 -21.88 -40.61
C LEU A 170 17.94 -22.98 -41.65
N SER A 171 17.10 -22.69 -42.64
CA SER A 171 16.79 -23.57 -43.78
C SER A 171 17.93 -23.76 -44.78
N GLU A 172 18.98 -22.93 -44.73
CA GLU A 172 20.17 -23.05 -45.58
C GLU A 172 21.12 -24.16 -45.07
N LEU A 173 20.98 -24.58 -43.81
CA LEU A 173 21.78 -25.63 -43.20
C LEU A 173 21.24 -27.02 -43.55
N THR A 174 22.15 -28.00 -43.58
CA THR A 174 21.77 -29.41 -43.60
C THR A 174 21.11 -29.80 -42.27
N PRO A 175 20.35 -30.91 -42.22
CA PRO A 175 19.73 -31.37 -40.97
C PRO A 175 20.73 -31.58 -39.83
N ALA A 176 21.93 -32.08 -40.13
CA ALA A 176 23.02 -32.27 -39.17
C ALA A 176 23.52 -30.93 -38.61
N ALA A 177 23.89 -30.00 -39.50
CA ALA A 177 24.34 -28.66 -39.11
C ALA A 177 23.27 -27.91 -38.30
N LYS A 178 21.99 -27.99 -38.70
CA LYS A 178 20.86 -27.42 -37.94
C LYS A 178 20.77 -28.03 -36.54
N ALA A 179 20.99 -29.34 -36.39
CA ALA A 179 20.98 -30.00 -35.07
C ALA A 179 22.12 -29.48 -34.17
N SER A 180 23.33 -29.30 -34.70
CA SER A 180 24.46 -28.72 -33.96
C SER A 180 24.18 -27.29 -33.50
N VAL A 181 23.61 -26.43 -34.37
CA VAL A 181 23.19 -25.07 -33.98
C VAL A 181 22.17 -25.11 -32.84
N LEU A 182 21.16 -25.95 -32.94
CA LEU A 182 20.16 -26.10 -31.88
C LEU A 182 20.77 -26.64 -30.59
N GLN A 183 21.78 -27.50 -30.66
CA GLN A 183 22.50 -27.99 -29.48
C GLN A 183 23.32 -26.88 -28.80
N PHE A 184 23.96 -26.00 -29.56
CA PHE A 184 24.63 -24.83 -29.00
C PHE A 184 23.65 -23.89 -28.28
N ILE A 185 22.49 -23.67 -28.90
CA ILE A 185 21.40 -22.87 -28.32
C ILE A 185 20.88 -23.50 -27.02
N ASP A 186 20.63 -24.81 -27.01
CA ASP A 186 20.22 -25.55 -25.80
C ASP A 186 21.28 -25.49 -24.69
N HIS A 187 22.56 -25.54 -25.04
CA HIS A 187 23.64 -25.37 -24.07
C HIS A 187 23.66 -23.97 -23.47
N TRP A 188 23.46 -22.94 -24.29
CA TRP A 188 23.38 -21.56 -23.82
C TRP A 188 22.25 -21.37 -22.81
N ILE A 189 21.07 -21.89 -23.13
CA ILE A 189 19.89 -21.92 -22.26
C ILE A 189 20.27 -22.49 -20.88
N LYS A 190 20.99 -23.62 -20.84
CA LYS A 190 21.35 -24.29 -19.59
C LYS A 190 22.38 -23.54 -18.74
N VAL A 191 23.31 -22.79 -19.35
CA VAL A 191 24.36 -22.06 -18.63
C VAL A 191 23.87 -20.71 -18.09
N THR A 192 22.90 -20.09 -18.74
CA THR A 192 22.43 -18.73 -18.40
C THR A 192 21.88 -18.61 -16.96
N PRO A 193 21.11 -19.56 -16.40
CA PRO A 193 20.64 -19.51 -15.02
C PRO A 193 21.77 -19.50 -13.97
N GLU A 194 22.88 -20.19 -14.24
CA GLU A 194 23.98 -20.36 -13.27
C GLU A 194 24.69 -19.03 -12.95
N SER A 195 24.56 -18.03 -13.82
CA SER A 195 25.14 -16.70 -13.67
C SER A 195 24.18 -15.66 -13.06
N GLY A 196 22.96 -16.05 -12.68
CA GLY A 196 21.94 -15.11 -12.18
C GLY A 196 21.39 -14.17 -13.27
N SER A 197 21.59 -14.51 -14.54
CA SER A 197 21.26 -13.66 -15.70
C SER A 197 19.80 -13.77 -16.17
N SER A 198 19.01 -14.65 -15.52
CA SER A 198 17.62 -14.93 -15.86
C SER A 198 16.60 -14.32 -14.88
N ILE A 199 17.04 -13.56 -13.88
CA ILE A 199 16.16 -13.11 -12.80
C ILE A 199 15.36 -11.88 -13.24
N LEU A 200 14.03 -11.94 -13.08
CA LEU A 200 13.06 -10.90 -13.44
C LEU A 200 12.56 -10.10 -12.22
N GLY A 201 12.37 -10.78 -11.09
CA GLY A 201 11.71 -10.26 -9.90
C GLY A 201 12.24 -10.83 -8.59
N TYR A 202 12.24 -10.06 -7.51
CA TYR A 202 12.17 -10.59 -6.16
C TYR A 202 10.89 -10.05 -5.53
N SER A 203 10.23 -10.86 -4.73
CA SER A 203 9.12 -10.43 -3.90
C SER A 203 9.28 -11.03 -2.51
N ALA A 204 9.08 -10.21 -1.48
CA ALA A 204 8.89 -10.75 -0.14
C ALA A 204 7.59 -11.55 -0.11
N GLN A 205 7.57 -12.67 0.60
CA GLN A 205 6.41 -13.52 0.81
C GLN A 205 6.38 -14.00 2.28
N ARG A 206 5.20 -14.03 2.89
CA ARG A 206 5.02 -14.52 4.26
C ARG A 206 4.83 -16.03 4.30
N GLU A 207 5.45 -16.67 5.29
CA GLU A 207 5.27 -18.10 5.58
C GLU A 207 4.22 -18.30 6.68
N GLN A 208 3.42 -19.36 6.57
CA GLN A 208 2.35 -19.69 7.52
C GLN A 208 2.89 -20.06 8.91
N ASN A 209 4.08 -20.65 8.98
CA ASN A 209 4.68 -21.18 10.21
C ASN A 209 5.78 -20.26 10.78
N GLY A 210 5.87 -18.99 10.34
CA GLY A 210 6.83 -18.03 10.87
C GLY A 210 6.32 -17.42 12.18
N ASP A 211 7.00 -17.70 13.30
CA ASP A 211 6.72 -17.07 14.59
C ASP A 211 6.79 -15.55 14.48
N GLU A 212 5.68 -14.91 14.83
CA GLU A 212 5.40 -13.47 14.92
C GLU A 212 5.69 -12.62 13.66
N LEU A 213 4.68 -11.85 13.28
CA LEU A 213 4.81 -10.81 12.25
C LEU A 213 5.83 -9.81 12.78
N ASN A 214 7.01 -9.80 12.16
CA ASN A 214 8.08 -8.91 12.55
C ASN A 214 7.55 -7.47 12.59
N LYS A 215 7.86 -6.71 13.65
CA LYS A 215 7.47 -5.29 13.78
C LYS A 215 7.98 -4.38 12.64
N TYR A 216 8.92 -4.86 11.83
CA TYR A 216 9.43 -4.20 10.62
C TYR A 216 8.99 -4.88 9.32
N ALA A 217 8.18 -5.92 9.39
CA ALA A 217 7.62 -6.52 8.19
C ALA A 217 6.65 -5.53 7.52
N PRO A 218 6.51 -5.59 6.19
CA PRO A 218 5.43 -4.95 5.47
C PRO A 218 4.10 -5.15 6.21
N SER A 219 3.30 -4.10 6.38
CA SER A 219 1.98 -4.18 7.02
C SER A 219 1.08 -5.22 6.36
N PHE A 220 1.28 -5.41 5.05
CA PHE A 220 0.48 -6.33 4.22
C PHE A 220 1.40 -7.24 3.40
N PRO A 221 2.10 -8.19 4.05
CA PRO A 221 3.02 -9.05 3.33
C PRO A 221 2.20 -10.02 2.46
N PRO A 222 2.57 -10.24 1.19
CA PRO A 222 1.83 -11.17 0.35
C PRO A 222 2.07 -12.60 0.84
N THR A 223 1.04 -13.43 0.78
CA THR A 223 1.07 -14.84 1.17
C THR A 223 1.06 -15.77 -0.03
N SER A 224 0.58 -15.30 -1.19
CA SER A 224 0.70 -15.94 -2.49
C SER A 224 0.95 -14.90 -3.57
N ILE A 225 1.54 -15.36 -4.69
CA ILE A 225 1.95 -14.53 -5.81
C ILE A 225 1.66 -15.31 -7.10
N ASP A 226 0.85 -14.74 -7.98
CA ASP A 226 0.70 -15.16 -9.37
C ASP A 226 1.30 -14.10 -10.31
N TYR A 227 1.39 -14.44 -11.59
CA TYR A 227 1.95 -13.57 -12.62
C TYR A 227 1.05 -13.56 -13.85
N PHE A 228 0.91 -12.39 -14.47
CA PHE A 228 0.09 -12.22 -15.66
C PHE A 228 0.66 -11.15 -16.58
N CYS A 229 0.64 -11.37 -17.89
CA CYS A 229 0.99 -10.35 -18.86
C CYS A 229 -0.25 -9.51 -19.20
N TYR A 230 -0.26 -8.27 -18.74
CA TYR A 230 -1.37 -7.34 -18.87
C TYR A 230 -1.22 -6.48 -20.13
N PRO A 231 -2.21 -6.48 -21.04
CA PRO A 231 -2.16 -5.73 -22.28
C PRO A 231 -2.31 -4.23 -22.03
N TRP A 232 -1.54 -3.43 -22.75
CA TRP A 232 -1.83 -2.01 -22.89
C TRP A 232 -2.85 -1.78 -24.01
N ARG A 233 -3.83 -0.92 -23.77
CA ARG A 233 -4.94 -0.66 -24.71
C ARG A 233 -5.14 0.84 -24.95
N GLY A 234 -4.09 1.63 -24.82
CA GLY A 234 -4.21 3.10 -24.80
C GLY A 234 -4.64 3.65 -23.44
N ALA A 235 -4.52 4.96 -23.29
CA ALA A 235 -4.93 5.68 -22.07
C ALA A 235 -6.45 5.65 -21.84
N ASP A 236 -7.24 5.48 -22.91
CA ASP A 236 -8.69 5.33 -22.84
C ASP A 236 -9.15 3.89 -22.55
N GLY A 237 -8.26 2.93 -22.78
CA GLY A 237 -8.48 1.49 -22.66
C GLY A 237 -9.22 0.85 -23.82
N SER A 238 -9.34 1.53 -24.98
CA SER A 238 -10.14 1.07 -26.12
C SER A 238 -9.39 0.22 -27.15
N GLY A 239 -8.06 0.19 -27.09
CA GLY A 239 -7.21 -0.58 -28.00
C GLY A 239 -7.39 -2.09 -27.90
N ALA A 240 -7.00 -2.81 -28.95
CA ALA A 240 -6.92 -4.26 -28.92
C ALA A 240 -5.67 -4.73 -28.16
N ASN A 241 -5.71 -5.95 -27.63
CA ASN A 241 -4.49 -6.60 -27.15
C ASN A 241 -3.54 -6.73 -28.33
N LYS A 242 -2.31 -6.26 -28.14
CA LYS A 242 -1.27 -6.37 -29.14
C LYS A 242 0.06 -6.60 -28.46
N ASP A 243 0.81 -7.55 -28.99
CA ASP A 243 2.21 -7.70 -28.65
C ASP A 243 3.04 -6.49 -29.15
N ASP A 244 4.33 -6.45 -28.80
CA ASP A 244 5.28 -5.40 -29.22
C ASP A 244 4.95 -3.99 -28.72
N GLN A 245 4.28 -3.89 -27.58
CA GLN A 245 4.04 -2.61 -26.92
C GLN A 245 4.89 -2.51 -25.66
N ASP A 246 5.75 -1.49 -25.61
CA ASP A 246 6.60 -1.20 -24.45
C ASP A 246 5.80 -0.95 -23.16
N SER A 247 4.54 -0.51 -23.31
CA SER A 247 3.60 -0.30 -22.22
C SER A 247 2.82 -1.55 -21.82
N ASN A 248 2.98 -2.71 -22.49
CA ASN A 248 2.49 -3.98 -21.94
C ASN A 248 3.16 -4.21 -20.60
N ALA A 249 2.45 -4.78 -19.62
CA ALA A 249 2.96 -4.93 -18.27
C ALA A 249 3.06 -6.40 -17.84
N LEU A 250 4.12 -6.75 -17.11
CA LEU A 250 4.15 -7.95 -16.30
C LEU A 250 3.58 -7.58 -14.92
N SER A 251 2.45 -8.20 -14.59
CA SER A 251 1.74 -7.97 -13.34
C SER A 251 2.08 -9.08 -12.33
N TYR A 252 2.43 -8.68 -11.12
CA TYR A 252 2.50 -9.52 -9.93
C TYR A 252 1.15 -9.40 -9.24
N LEU A 253 0.45 -10.52 -9.13
CA LEU A 253 -0.89 -10.58 -8.58
C LEU A 253 -0.80 -11.22 -7.19
N LEU A 254 -1.07 -10.43 -6.15
CA LEU A 254 -0.72 -10.78 -4.78
C LEU A 254 -1.97 -10.95 -3.93
N MET A 255 -2.00 -12.02 -3.13
CA MET A 255 -2.96 -12.17 -2.03
C MET A 255 -2.28 -11.97 -0.69
N SER A 256 -3.04 -11.52 0.29
CA SER A 256 -2.65 -11.42 1.69
C SER A 256 -3.48 -12.38 2.55
N ASP A 257 -3.13 -12.51 3.83
CA ASP A 257 -3.88 -13.29 4.83
C ASP A 257 -4.13 -14.76 4.46
N PHE A 258 -3.23 -15.36 3.67
CA PHE A 258 -3.31 -16.74 3.21
C PHE A 258 -4.59 -17.06 2.43
N LYS A 259 -5.22 -16.03 1.84
CA LYS A 259 -6.29 -16.24 0.87
C LYS A 259 -5.72 -16.96 -0.35
N ASN A 260 -6.52 -17.91 -0.87
CA ASN A 260 -6.15 -18.59 -2.10
C ASN A 260 -6.26 -17.62 -3.27
N PRO A 261 -5.29 -17.64 -4.21
CA PRO A 261 -5.44 -16.90 -5.45
C PRO A 261 -6.61 -17.44 -6.28
N PRO A 262 -7.21 -16.62 -7.16
CA PRO A 262 -8.23 -17.06 -8.12
C PRO A 262 -7.72 -18.19 -9.01
N ALA A 263 -8.61 -19.10 -9.40
CA ALA A 263 -8.30 -20.38 -10.07
C ALA A 263 -7.70 -20.27 -11.49
N GLU A 264 -7.29 -19.10 -11.95
CA GLU A 264 -6.78 -18.88 -13.30
C GLU A 264 -5.56 -17.95 -13.41
N GLY A 265 -5.09 -17.36 -12.30
CA GLY A 265 -3.88 -16.52 -12.32
C GLY A 265 -3.96 -15.34 -13.30
N SER A 266 -5.15 -14.75 -13.48
CA SER A 266 -5.36 -13.68 -14.47
C SER A 266 -6.31 -12.61 -13.95
N MET A 267 -6.25 -11.44 -14.57
CA MET A 267 -7.11 -10.31 -14.27
C MET A 267 -7.83 -9.82 -15.53
N GLN A 268 -9.07 -9.36 -15.36
CA GLN A 268 -9.76 -8.66 -16.44
C GLN A 268 -9.09 -7.31 -16.70
N TYR A 269 -9.30 -6.76 -17.90
CA TYR A 269 -8.82 -5.42 -18.21
C TYR A 269 -9.56 -4.40 -17.35
N SER A 270 -8.83 -3.78 -16.43
CA SER A 270 -9.28 -2.74 -15.52
C SER A 270 -8.53 -1.42 -15.77
N GLY A 271 -8.37 -1.00 -17.02
CA GLY A 271 -7.75 0.30 -17.34
C GLY A 271 -6.22 0.29 -17.45
N PRO A 272 -5.61 1.47 -17.67
CA PRO A 272 -4.19 1.60 -17.98
C PRO A 272 -3.33 1.64 -16.71
N TRP A 273 -2.87 0.49 -16.25
CA TRP A 273 -1.96 0.39 -15.10
C TRP A 273 -0.63 1.14 -15.29
N VAL A 274 -0.12 1.12 -16.52
CA VAL A 274 1.04 1.87 -16.97
C VAL A 274 0.68 2.66 -18.22
N ASP A 275 1.39 3.74 -18.48
CA ASP A 275 1.28 4.50 -19.73
C ASP A 275 2.54 4.42 -20.60
N GLY A 276 3.66 3.95 -20.04
CA GLY A 276 4.94 3.78 -20.74
C GLY A 276 5.80 5.04 -20.78
N ASP A 277 5.29 6.18 -20.32
CA ASP A 277 6.01 7.45 -20.28
C ASP A 277 6.26 7.87 -18.83
N ASP A 278 5.27 8.48 -18.17
CA ASP A 278 5.37 8.96 -16.79
C ASP A 278 5.18 7.81 -15.78
N ARG A 279 4.27 6.88 -16.09
CA ARG A 279 3.95 5.72 -15.25
C ARG A 279 4.44 4.46 -15.92
N VAL A 280 5.73 4.15 -15.73
CA VAL A 280 6.39 2.92 -16.21
C VAL A 280 6.16 1.72 -15.31
N ALA A 281 5.73 1.95 -14.06
CA ALA A 281 5.30 0.92 -13.13
C ALA A 281 4.29 1.50 -12.13
N SER A 282 3.46 0.63 -11.56
CA SER A 282 2.43 1.01 -10.58
C SER A 282 2.22 -0.07 -9.54
N PHE A 283 1.85 0.34 -8.35
CA PHE A 283 1.33 -0.53 -7.30
C PHE A 283 -0.11 -0.13 -6.96
N CYS A 284 -0.95 -1.12 -6.71
CA CYS A 284 -2.29 -0.92 -6.18
C CYS A 284 -2.54 -1.84 -5.00
N MET A 285 -3.20 -1.31 -3.98
CA MET A 285 -3.73 -2.08 -2.85
C MET A 285 -5.24 -1.93 -2.80
N ASN A 286 -5.93 -3.07 -2.75
CA ASN A 286 -7.38 -3.14 -2.75
C ASN A 286 -8.00 -2.43 -1.54
N ARG A 287 -9.16 -1.79 -1.76
CA ARG A 287 -9.97 -1.10 -0.76
C ARG A 287 -10.19 -1.95 0.50
N ALA A 288 -10.55 -3.22 0.35
CA ALA A 288 -10.81 -4.10 1.47
C ALA A 288 -9.56 -4.30 2.34
N LEU A 289 -8.36 -4.36 1.75
CA LEU A 289 -7.12 -4.53 2.49
C LEU A 289 -6.73 -3.23 3.22
N VAL A 290 -6.66 -2.11 2.49
CA VAL A 290 -6.21 -0.82 3.06
C VAL A 290 -7.18 -0.28 4.11
N TRP A 291 -8.49 -0.37 3.88
CA TRP A 291 -9.48 0.20 4.80
C TRP A 291 -9.75 -0.68 6.01
N ASN A 292 -9.61 -2.00 5.92
CA ASN A 292 -9.66 -2.86 7.12
C ASN A 292 -8.57 -2.49 8.13
N TRP A 293 -7.43 -1.98 7.66
CA TRP A 293 -6.37 -1.45 8.51
C TRP A 293 -6.60 0.02 8.93
N MET A 294 -7.08 0.87 8.02
CA MET A 294 -7.28 2.31 8.28
C MET A 294 -8.49 2.61 9.19
N LEU A 295 -9.56 1.83 9.12
CA LEU A 295 -10.78 2.12 9.88
C LEU A 295 -10.62 1.97 11.40
N PRO A 296 -9.95 0.92 11.95
CA PRO A 296 -9.62 0.87 13.38
C PRO A 296 -8.81 2.06 13.86
N ILE A 297 -7.92 2.55 13.00
CA ILE A 297 -7.07 3.71 13.22
C ILE A 297 -7.93 5.00 13.26
N ALA A 298 -8.79 5.21 12.26
CA ALA A 298 -9.74 6.33 12.24
C ALA A 298 -10.74 6.28 13.40
N ARG A 299 -11.12 5.09 13.88
CA ARG A 299 -11.97 4.92 15.06
C ARG A 299 -11.33 5.52 16.32
N GLN A 300 -10.01 5.41 16.48
CA GLN A 300 -9.32 6.01 17.62
C GLN A 300 -9.44 7.54 17.64
N VAL A 301 -9.48 8.17 16.46
CA VAL A 301 -9.77 9.61 16.34
C VAL A 301 -11.17 9.90 16.89
N VAL A 302 -12.19 9.15 16.46
CA VAL A 302 -13.57 9.37 16.93
C VAL A 302 -13.66 9.18 18.45
N VAL A 303 -13.09 8.10 18.97
CA VAL A 303 -13.06 7.83 20.42
C VAL A 303 -12.41 8.98 21.18
N ALA A 304 -11.26 9.47 20.71
CA ALA A 304 -10.53 10.56 21.34
C ALA A 304 -11.25 11.91 21.24
N MET A 305 -12.13 12.10 20.25
CA MET A 305 -12.87 13.34 20.02
C MET A 305 -14.28 13.33 20.62
N THR A 306 -14.65 12.28 21.36
CA THR A 306 -15.95 12.14 22.00
C THR A 306 -16.00 12.83 23.37
N PRO A 307 -16.94 13.76 23.61
CA PRO A 307 -17.26 14.21 24.96
C PRO A 307 -18.05 13.14 25.72
N VAL A 308 -17.58 12.80 26.92
CA VAL A 308 -18.22 11.84 27.82
C VAL A 308 -18.67 12.56 29.09
N PRO A 309 -19.98 12.58 29.39
CA PRO A 309 -20.50 13.01 30.68
C PRO A 309 -19.91 12.20 31.84
N ASP A 310 -19.45 12.89 32.87
CA ASP A 310 -19.25 12.32 34.20
C ASP A 310 -20.39 12.78 35.12
N THR A 311 -20.41 12.30 36.36
CA THR A 311 -21.45 12.68 37.31
C THR A 311 -21.38 14.18 37.61
N PRO A 312 -22.40 14.99 37.25
CA PRO A 312 -22.37 16.44 37.40
C PRO A 312 -22.15 16.84 38.86
N TYR A 313 -21.48 17.97 39.08
CA TYR A 313 -21.35 18.51 40.41
C TYR A 313 -22.65 19.21 40.80
N VAL A 314 -23.30 18.69 41.84
CA VAL A 314 -24.42 19.34 42.53
C VAL A 314 -24.20 19.18 44.03
N SER A 315 -24.39 20.26 44.79
CA SER A 315 -24.35 20.26 46.25
C SER A 315 -25.17 21.40 46.86
N TYR A 316 -25.64 21.19 48.09
CA TYR A 316 -26.26 22.22 48.91
C TYR A 316 -25.21 22.85 49.84
N ALA A 317 -24.99 24.15 49.72
CA ALA A 317 -24.08 24.94 50.55
C ALA A 317 -24.79 25.82 51.57
N GLY A 318 -26.09 26.09 51.39
CA GLY A 318 -26.92 26.89 52.30
C GLY A 318 -26.55 28.38 52.42
N THR A 319 -25.45 28.81 51.79
CA THR A 319 -24.95 30.18 51.82
C THR A 319 -24.32 30.59 50.47
N PRO A 320 -24.63 31.80 49.94
CA PRO A 320 -25.63 32.75 50.45
C PRO A 320 -27.06 32.22 50.26
N SER A 321 -28.03 32.71 51.04
CA SER A 321 -29.39 32.14 51.10
C SER A 321 -30.20 32.30 49.81
N ASP A 322 -29.80 33.22 48.93
CA ASP A 322 -30.37 33.46 47.61
C ASP A 322 -29.78 32.55 46.52
N MET A 323 -28.59 31.99 46.74
CA MET A 323 -27.93 31.00 45.88
C MET A 323 -27.34 29.84 46.73
N PRO A 324 -28.20 29.02 47.40
CA PRO A 324 -27.74 28.00 48.34
C PRO A 324 -27.16 26.76 47.66
N TRP A 325 -27.21 26.68 46.34
CA TRP A 325 -26.77 25.54 45.53
C TRP A 325 -25.45 25.82 44.84
N ARG A 326 -24.60 24.81 44.74
CA ARG A 326 -23.40 24.85 43.89
C ARG A 326 -23.52 23.78 42.83
N THR A 327 -23.32 24.19 41.58
CA THR A 327 -23.43 23.35 40.41
C THR A 327 -22.20 23.50 39.52
N GLY A 328 -21.93 22.50 38.69
CA GLY A 328 -20.95 22.61 37.62
C GLY A 328 -20.92 21.35 36.76
N PRO A 329 -20.62 21.49 35.46
CA PRO A 329 -20.47 20.35 34.59
C PRO A 329 -19.21 19.55 34.98
N ARG A 330 -19.24 18.24 34.76
CA ARG A 330 -18.12 17.33 34.90
C ARG A 330 -18.13 16.37 33.72
N TYR A 331 -17.20 16.57 32.81
CA TYR A 331 -17.03 15.73 31.63
C TYR A 331 -15.55 15.59 31.33
N HIS A 332 -15.22 14.60 30.49
CA HIS A 332 -13.92 14.47 29.87
C HIS A 332 -14.07 14.27 28.36
N ILE A 333 -12.97 14.49 27.64
CA ILE A 333 -12.87 14.21 26.21
C ILE A 333 -12.09 12.91 26.04
N GLY A 334 -12.63 11.98 25.27
CA GLY A 334 -12.09 10.64 25.06
C GLY A 334 -12.95 9.57 25.73
N ASP A 335 -13.53 8.67 24.94
CA ASP A 335 -14.34 7.57 25.47
C ASP A 335 -13.49 6.35 25.85
N THR A 336 -12.89 6.38 27.04
CA THR A 336 -11.98 5.32 27.50
C THR A 336 -12.66 3.98 27.72
N ASP A 337 -13.98 3.98 27.90
CA ASP A 337 -14.80 2.77 28.12
C ASP A 337 -15.38 2.20 26.82
N ALA A 338 -15.07 2.80 25.66
CA ALA A 338 -15.56 2.35 24.36
C ALA A 338 -15.13 0.90 24.08
N SER A 339 -16.11 0.01 23.97
CA SER A 339 -15.93 -1.36 23.51
C SER A 339 -15.53 -1.41 22.04
N ALA A 340 -14.99 -2.53 21.58
CA ALA A 340 -14.59 -2.71 20.18
C ALA A 340 -15.75 -2.51 19.17
N ASP A 341 -16.99 -2.73 19.61
CA ASP A 341 -18.18 -2.56 18.77
C ASP A 341 -18.71 -1.12 18.76
N ASP A 342 -18.33 -0.29 19.74
CA ASP A 342 -18.67 1.14 19.74
C ASP A 342 -17.92 1.85 18.60
N TYR A 343 -18.58 2.83 17.98
CA TYR A 343 -18.02 3.59 16.86
C TYR A 343 -17.58 2.71 15.68
N LYS A 344 -18.26 1.57 15.46
CA LYS A 344 -18.01 0.72 14.30
C LYS A 344 -18.35 1.45 13.01
N TRP A 345 -17.41 1.45 12.08
CA TRP A 345 -17.58 2.04 10.76
C TRP A 345 -18.52 1.21 9.89
N VAL A 346 -19.47 1.88 9.26
CA VAL A 346 -20.36 1.30 8.24
C VAL A 346 -20.17 2.06 6.92
N PRO A 347 -20.15 1.38 5.76
CA PRO A 347 -20.07 2.07 4.46
C PRO A 347 -21.23 3.05 4.28
N ASN A 348 -20.95 4.21 3.69
CA ASN A 348 -21.97 5.21 3.38
C ASN A 348 -22.14 5.38 1.85
N PRO A 349 -23.26 5.97 1.38
CA PRO A 349 -23.54 6.12 -0.05
C PRO A 349 -22.55 7.01 -0.82
N SER A 350 -21.79 7.85 -0.12
CA SER A 350 -20.84 8.79 -0.71
C SER A 350 -19.46 8.18 -0.95
N GLY A 351 -19.33 6.85 -0.88
CA GLY A 351 -18.07 6.14 -1.13
C GLY A 351 -17.12 6.10 0.07
N GLY A 352 -17.53 6.57 1.24
CA GLY A 352 -16.76 6.53 2.49
C GLY A 352 -17.38 5.63 3.56
N TRP A 353 -17.08 5.92 4.82
CA TRP A 353 -17.68 5.26 5.98
C TRP A 353 -18.27 6.29 6.93
N SER A 354 -19.32 5.90 7.63
CA SER A 354 -19.91 6.65 8.73
C SER A 354 -19.93 5.81 10.00
N THR A 355 -19.93 6.46 11.15
CA THR A 355 -20.19 5.80 12.41
C THR A 355 -20.97 6.73 13.32
N SER A 356 -21.66 6.12 14.28
CA SER A 356 -22.35 6.83 15.33
C SER A 356 -22.20 6.10 16.66
N SER A 357 -22.40 6.82 17.76
CA SER A 357 -22.44 6.25 19.10
C SER A 357 -23.75 6.61 19.80
N PRO A 358 -24.29 5.71 20.65
CA PRO A 358 -25.46 6.02 21.44
C PRO A 358 -25.20 7.21 22.38
N MET A 359 -26.30 7.87 22.76
CA MET A 359 -26.28 8.91 23.78
C MET A 359 -25.65 8.41 25.07
N LYS A 360 -24.72 9.18 25.61
CA LYS A 360 -24.17 9.00 26.97
C LYS A 360 -24.84 9.98 27.91
N PHE A 361 -25.07 9.56 29.15
CA PHE A 361 -25.85 10.32 30.11
C PHE A 361 -25.42 10.03 31.55
N ASP A 362 -25.30 11.09 32.35
CA ASP A 362 -25.16 11.00 33.80
C ASP A 362 -25.97 12.11 34.48
N LEU A 363 -26.39 11.87 35.73
CA LEU A 363 -27.16 12.81 36.52
C LEU A 363 -26.75 12.80 37.98
N LYS A 364 -27.05 13.90 38.67
CA LYS A 364 -26.96 13.98 40.12
C LYS A 364 -28.08 14.82 40.70
N LYS A 365 -28.84 14.23 41.62
CA LYS A 365 -29.86 14.91 42.41
C LYS A 365 -29.38 15.16 43.83
N VAL A 366 -29.58 16.37 44.35
CA VAL A 366 -29.33 16.72 45.74
C VAL A 366 -30.55 17.44 46.31
N THR A 367 -30.98 17.04 47.50
CA THR A 367 -32.08 17.65 48.25
C THR A 367 -31.54 18.60 49.32
N ASP A 368 -32.28 19.65 49.65
CA ASP A 368 -32.00 20.49 50.80
C ASP A 368 -32.10 19.61 52.08
N PRO A 369 -31.08 19.59 52.95
CA PRO A 369 -31.11 18.85 54.22
C PRO A 369 -32.27 19.24 55.15
N HIS A 370 -32.83 20.43 54.98
CA HIS A 370 -33.92 20.99 55.78
C HIS A 370 -35.28 20.91 55.08
N ASN A 371 -35.32 20.62 53.77
CA ASN A 371 -36.55 20.47 53.01
C ASN A 371 -36.37 19.47 51.85
N SER A 372 -36.87 18.24 52.01
CA SER A 372 -36.77 17.21 50.96
C SER A 372 -37.54 17.56 49.66
N ASN A 373 -38.47 18.53 49.73
CA ASN A 373 -39.21 19.04 48.57
C ASN A 373 -38.47 20.18 47.85
N ASP A 374 -37.32 20.64 48.35
CA ASP A 374 -36.44 21.57 47.64
C ASP A 374 -35.22 20.77 47.15
N TRP A 375 -35.02 20.68 45.84
CA TRP A 375 -33.95 19.88 45.27
C TRP A 375 -33.41 20.46 43.97
N MET A 376 -32.14 20.17 43.73
CA MET A 376 -31.43 20.48 42.50
C MET A 376 -31.07 19.19 41.78
N LEU A 377 -31.36 19.12 40.49
CA LEU A 377 -30.97 18.04 39.58
C LEU A 377 -30.00 18.62 38.56
N GLY A 378 -28.82 18.04 38.45
CA GLY A 378 -27.90 18.28 37.34
C GLY A 378 -27.90 17.08 36.41
N GLU A 379 -27.92 17.33 35.12
CA GLU A 379 -27.94 16.33 34.07
C GLU A 379 -26.93 16.69 32.97
N GLU A 380 -26.25 15.69 32.44
CA GLU A 380 -25.30 15.83 31.35
C GLU A 380 -25.54 14.79 30.27
N TRP A 381 -25.51 15.21 29.00
CA TRP A 381 -25.69 14.34 27.85
C TRP A 381 -24.56 14.53 26.85
N GLY A 382 -24.03 13.42 26.33
CA GLY A 382 -23.23 13.37 25.11
C GLY A 382 -24.07 12.74 24.02
N ASP A 383 -24.69 13.57 23.17
CA ASP A 383 -25.64 13.16 22.14
C ASP A 383 -24.94 12.91 20.79
N ASN A 384 -25.44 11.88 20.08
CA ASN A 384 -25.26 11.58 18.66
C ASN A 384 -23.90 12.02 18.10
N ILE A 385 -22.84 11.36 18.59
CA ILE A 385 -21.54 11.49 17.94
C ILE A 385 -21.70 10.89 16.56
N GLU A 386 -21.52 11.71 15.53
CA GLU A 386 -21.58 11.30 14.14
C GLU A 386 -20.23 11.60 13.51
N ALA A 387 -19.61 10.59 12.90
CA ALA A 387 -18.34 10.77 12.23
C ALA A 387 -18.34 10.09 10.87
N THR A 388 -17.49 10.58 9.98
CA THR A 388 -17.29 10.06 8.63
C THR A 388 -15.82 9.98 8.30
N VAL A 389 -15.45 8.95 7.56
CA VAL A 389 -14.16 8.85 6.86
C VAL A 389 -14.44 8.92 5.37
N SER A 390 -13.70 9.77 4.66
CA SER A 390 -13.85 9.98 3.23
C SER A 390 -12.50 10.22 2.57
N PHE A 391 -12.43 9.99 1.28
CA PHE A 391 -11.26 10.26 0.43
C PHE A 391 -11.76 10.87 -0.88
N GLY A 392 -10.89 11.64 -1.54
CA GLY A 392 -11.13 12.10 -2.91
C GLY A 392 -10.49 11.17 -3.92
N ALA A 393 -11.22 10.78 -4.97
CA ALA A 393 -10.61 10.10 -6.10
C ALA A 393 -9.56 11.01 -6.75
N GLY A 394 -8.38 10.45 -7.06
CA GLY A 394 -7.23 11.18 -7.59
C GLY A 394 -6.48 12.02 -6.55
N THR A 395 -6.80 11.88 -5.26
CA THR A 395 -6.17 12.67 -4.20
C THR A 395 -5.33 11.81 -3.27
N GLU A 396 -4.27 12.40 -2.74
CA GLU A 396 -3.35 11.88 -1.75
C GLU A 396 -3.86 12.02 -0.31
N ARG A 397 -5.09 12.51 -0.14
CA ARG A 397 -5.66 12.88 1.17
C ARG A 397 -6.90 12.08 1.49
N LEU A 398 -6.98 11.63 2.73
CA LEU A 398 -8.23 11.23 3.36
C LEU A 398 -8.61 12.19 4.48
N THR A 399 -9.89 12.25 4.80
CA THR A 399 -10.45 13.11 5.83
C THR A 399 -11.31 12.30 6.77
N VAL A 400 -11.00 12.39 8.06
CA VAL A 400 -11.87 11.93 9.16
C VAL A 400 -12.51 13.17 9.74
N LYS A 401 -13.84 13.26 9.75
CA LYS A 401 -14.55 14.40 10.34
C LYS A 401 -15.71 13.90 11.18
N GLY A 402 -16.09 14.65 12.18
CA GLY A 402 -17.26 14.32 12.96
C GLY A 402 -17.77 15.51 13.73
N GLY A 403 -18.86 15.28 14.43
CA GLY A 403 -19.44 16.24 15.32
C GLY A 403 -20.14 15.54 16.47
N SER A 404 -20.37 16.29 17.53
CA SER A 404 -21.11 15.82 18.69
C SER A 404 -21.84 16.99 19.35
N LYS A 405 -22.87 16.66 20.13
CA LYS A 405 -23.57 17.63 20.95
C LYS A 405 -23.41 17.25 22.41
N PHE A 406 -22.82 18.14 23.20
CA PHE A 406 -22.80 18.03 24.66
C PHE A 406 -23.87 18.93 25.25
N ARG A 407 -24.67 18.42 26.19
CA ARG A 407 -25.68 19.21 26.90
C ARG A 407 -25.40 19.16 28.40
N TYR A 408 -25.52 20.29 29.06
CA TYR A 408 -25.57 20.39 30.51
C TYR A 408 -26.85 21.10 30.92
N GLN A 409 -27.64 20.48 31.81
CA GLN A 409 -28.89 21.02 32.32
C GLN A 409 -28.90 20.98 33.84
N ILE A 410 -29.55 21.98 34.41
CA ILE A 410 -29.82 22.09 35.82
C ILE A 410 -31.29 22.42 36.00
N ASP A 411 -31.99 21.62 36.79
CA ASP A 411 -33.36 21.86 37.20
C ASP A 411 -33.44 22.08 38.71
N HIS A 412 -34.01 23.21 39.11
CA HIS A 412 -34.30 23.54 40.50
C HIS A 412 -35.78 23.40 40.76
N HIS A 413 -36.14 22.51 41.67
CA HIS A 413 -37.48 22.40 42.20
C HIS A 413 -37.55 22.98 43.60
N ARG A 414 -38.57 23.78 43.86
CA ARG A 414 -38.83 24.38 45.17
C ARG A 414 -40.26 24.11 45.59
N ASP A 415 -40.44 23.75 46.86
CA ASP A 415 -41.74 23.48 47.44
C ASP A 415 -42.70 24.67 47.26
N GLY A 416 -43.88 24.40 46.71
CA GLY A 416 -44.91 25.41 46.47
C GLY A 416 -44.59 26.49 45.43
N MET A 417 -43.50 26.37 44.66
CA MET A 417 -43.14 27.32 43.59
C MET A 417 -42.96 26.61 42.25
N SER A 418 -43.06 27.36 41.15
CA SER A 418 -42.65 26.87 39.83
C SER A 418 -41.15 26.58 39.84
N GLY A 419 -40.77 25.40 39.33
CA GLY A 419 -39.36 25.07 39.13
C GLY A 419 -38.71 26.03 38.14
N THR A 420 -37.40 26.20 38.27
CA THR A 420 -36.58 26.95 37.30
C THR A 420 -35.58 26.02 36.67
N SER A 421 -35.17 26.33 35.45
CA SER A 421 -34.25 25.49 34.69
C SER A 421 -33.18 26.33 34.02
N PHE A 422 -32.04 25.73 33.78
CA PHE A 422 -30.98 26.25 32.93
C PHE A 422 -30.44 25.10 32.11
N TRP A 423 -30.24 25.29 30.81
CA TRP A 423 -29.42 24.35 30.05
C TRP A 423 -28.63 25.02 28.94
N VAL A 424 -27.49 24.40 28.63
CA VAL A 424 -26.62 24.76 27.53
C VAL A 424 -26.44 23.54 26.63
N GLU A 425 -26.51 23.78 25.32
CA GLU A 425 -26.09 22.82 24.30
C GLU A 425 -24.84 23.34 23.61
N VAL A 426 -23.79 22.52 23.59
CA VAL A 426 -22.51 22.79 22.93
C VAL A 426 -22.40 21.85 21.74
N PHE A 427 -22.32 22.43 20.55
CA PHE A 427 -22.15 21.72 19.29
C PHE A 427 -20.69 21.78 18.88
N THR A 428 -20.12 20.63 18.56
CA THR A 428 -18.74 20.49 18.13
C THR A 428 -18.71 19.93 16.72
N ASP A 429 -17.89 20.51 15.86
CA ASP A 429 -17.50 19.95 14.57
C ASP A 429 -15.97 19.87 14.55
N TRP A 430 -15.43 18.75 14.10
CA TRP A 430 -13.99 18.55 14.01
C TRP A 430 -13.60 17.82 12.73
N GLN A 431 -12.37 18.06 12.29
CA GLN A 431 -11.82 17.46 11.08
C GLN A 431 -10.32 17.14 11.26
N LEU A 432 -9.93 15.94 10.86
CA LEU A 432 -8.55 15.52 10.68
C LEU A 432 -8.32 15.21 9.20
N SER A 433 -7.35 15.88 8.59
CA SER A 433 -6.87 15.53 7.25
C SER A 433 -5.59 14.72 7.38
N ILE A 434 -5.49 13.60 6.66
CA ILE A 434 -4.30 12.74 6.63
C ILE A 434 -3.80 12.69 5.19
N ASP A 435 -2.59 13.19 4.98
CA ASP A 435 -1.90 13.23 3.69
C ASP A 435 -1.01 12.00 3.54
N MET A 436 -0.94 11.46 2.34
CA MET A 436 0.00 10.41 1.98
C MET A 436 1.18 11.03 1.25
N THR A 437 2.39 10.76 1.72
CA THR A 437 3.61 11.31 1.15
C THR A 437 4.63 10.22 0.92
N SER A 438 5.28 10.26 -0.23
CA SER A 438 6.46 9.46 -0.54
C SER A 438 7.66 9.91 0.28
N ILE A 439 8.41 8.97 0.84
CA ILE A 439 9.65 9.25 1.58
C ILE A 439 10.89 8.92 0.77
N GLU A 440 12.01 9.56 1.09
CA GLU A 440 13.31 9.36 0.41
C GLU A 440 13.78 7.91 0.44
N GLU A 441 13.32 7.11 1.39
CA GLU A 441 13.66 5.69 1.49
C GLU A 441 12.76 4.76 0.66
N GLY A 442 11.92 5.31 -0.23
CA GLY A 442 11.17 4.56 -1.24
C GLY A 442 9.81 4.01 -0.80
N GLY A 443 9.32 4.40 0.38
CA GLY A 443 8.00 4.01 0.90
C GLY A 443 6.99 5.16 0.92
N ILE A 444 5.84 4.92 1.55
CA ILE A 444 4.80 5.92 1.82
C ILE A 444 4.61 6.06 3.32
N VAL A 445 4.44 7.30 3.75
CA VAL A 445 4.03 7.64 5.10
C VAL A 445 2.73 8.43 5.05
N PHE A 446 1.86 8.15 5.99
CA PHE A 446 0.65 8.89 6.21
C PHE A 446 0.93 9.94 7.29
N HIS A 447 0.73 11.20 6.95
CA HIS A 447 0.98 12.37 7.77
C HIS A 447 -0.34 13.06 8.05
N PRO A 448 -0.87 12.95 9.28
CA PRO A 448 -1.89 13.86 9.75
C PRO A 448 -1.38 15.30 9.60
N LYS A 449 -2.19 16.15 8.96
CA LYS A 449 -1.86 17.56 8.79
C LYS A 449 -1.77 18.22 10.16
N GLU A 450 -0.87 19.19 10.31
CA GLU A 450 -0.85 20.04 11.50
C GLU A 450 -2.21 20.70 11.68
N ASN A 451 -2.77 20.55 12.88
CA ASN A 451 -4.07 21.10 13.23
C ASN A 451 -3.99 22.62 13.30
N ASN A 452 -5.05 23.28 12.87
CA ASN A 452 -5.24 24.72 13.00
C ASN A 452 -6.57 25.04 13.70
N ASP A 453 -6.78 26.31 14.03
CA ASP A 453 -7.96 26.75 14.79
C ASP A 453 -9.32 26.51 14.10
N GLU A 454 -9.34 26.21 12.79
CA GLU A 454 -10.54 25.87 12.02
C GLU A 454 -10.88 24.36 12.07
N ASP A 455 -9.93 23.50 12.48
CA ASP A 455 -10.11 22.05 12.47
C ASP A 455 -10.99 21.56 13.64
N VAL A 456 -11.23 22.40 14.65
CA VAL A 456 -12.23 22.19 15.72
C VAL A 456 -13.07 23.45 15.87
N LYS A 457 -14.35 23.35 15.52
CA LYS A 457 -15.35 24.41 15.63
C LYS A 457 -16.30 24.08 16.76
N VAL A 458 -16.56 25.06 17.62
CA VAL A 458 -17.51 24.92 18.72
C VAL A 458 -18.49 26.07 18.67
N THR A 459 -19.78 25.75 18.75
CA THR A 459 -20.86 26.72 18.91
C THR A 459 -21.75 26.30 20.07
N TYR A 460 -22.55 27.21 20.61
CA TYR A 460 -23.43 26.87 21.73
C TYR A 460 -24.77 27.61 21.66
N LYS A 461 -25.74 27.08 22.40
CA LYS A 461 -27.04 27.70 22.66
C LYS A 461 -27.38 27.58 24.13
N GLU A 462 -27.94 28.64 24.70
CA GLU A 462 -28.38 28.70 26.08
C GLU A 462 -29.90 28.84 26.18
N TYR A 463 -30.44 28.34 27.29
CA TYR A 463 -31.86 28.34 27.56
C TYR A 463 -32.12 28.34 29.06
N GLY A 464 -33.37 28.64 29.43
CA GLY A 464 -33.85 28.59 30.80
C GLY A 464 -34.06 29.97 31.44
N ASP A 465 -34.55 29.95 32.67
CA ASP A 465 -34.96 31.12 33.46
C ASP A 465 -34.31 31.15 34.86
N MET A 466 -33.45 30.18 35.18
CA MET A 466 -32.73 30.09 36.44
C MET A 466 -31.72 31.23 36.58
N LYS A 467 -31.71 31.86 37.76
CA LYS A 467 -30.70 32.87 38.11
C LYS A 467 -29.41 32.19 38.54
N MET A 468 -28.29 32.58 37.94
CA MET A 468 -26.96 32.06 38.24
C MET A 468 -25.97 33.17 38.57
N GLY A 469 -24.87 32.80 39.23
CA GLY A 469 -23.80 33.73 39.62
C GLY A 469 -22.93 34.23 38.45
N SER A 470 -22.93 33.49 37.33
CA SER A 470 -22.35 33.88 36.04
C SER A 470 -23.46 34.00 34.99
N THR A 471 -23.23 34.71 33.89
CA THR A 471 -24.17 34.65 32.77
C THR A 471 -24.15 33.25 32.15
N ALA A 472 -25.27 32.87 31.56
CA ALA A 472 -25.37 31.65 30.76
C ALA A 472 -24.33 31.65 29.62
N GLU A 473 -24.08 32.83 29.04
CA GLU A 473 -23.13 33.06 27.96
C GLU A 473 -21.70 32.78 28.40
N ASP A 474 -21.29 33.30 29.57
CA ASP A 474 -19.96 33.08 30.14
C ASP A 474 -19.71 31.59 30.44
N LEU A 475 -20.73 30.90 30.98
CA LEU A 475 -20.63 29.48 31.29
C LEU A 475 -20.55 28.64 30.01
N ALA A 476 -21.37 28.96 29.01
CA ALA A 476 -21.37 28.29 27.73
C ALA A 476 -20.07 28.52 26.94
N GLN A 477 -19.55 29.75 26.95
CA GLN A 477 -18.26 30.10 26.33
C GLN A 477 -17.09 29.40 27.03
N SER A 478 -17.12 29.31 28.36
CA SER A 478 -16.12 28.57 29.14
C SER A 478 -16.13 27.07 28.80
N ILE A 479 -17.30 26.44 28.81
CA ILE A 479 -17.46 25.02 28.44
C ILE A 479 -17.00 24.80 26.99
N ALA A 480 -17.42 25.64 26.05
CA ALA A 480 -17.02 25.57 24.64
C ALA A 480 -15.49 25.73 24.45
N GLY A 481 -14.87 26.64 25.20
CA GLY A 481 -13.42 26.86 25.18
C GLY A 481 -12.64 25.65 25.70
N TYR A 482 -13.08 25.05 26.82
CA TYR A 482 -12.46 23.84 27.36
C TYR A 482 -12.63 22.62 26.44
N VAL A 483 -13.83 22.45 25.85
CA VAL A 483 -14.08 21.41 24.84
C VAL A 483 -13.15 21.60 23.65
N LYS A 484 -13.04 22.82 23.09
CA LYS A 484 -12.13 23.12 21.97
C LYS A 484 -10.67 22.80 22.31
N GLN A 485 -10.18 23.25 23.47
CA GLN A 485 -8.80 23.02 23.90
C GLN A 485 -8.49 21.53 24.05
N ASN A 486 -9.37 20.79 24.73
CA ASN A 486 -9.18 19.36 24.98
C ASN A 486 -9.28 18.53 23.70
N MET A 487 -10.21 18.87 22.80
CA MET A 487 -10.33 18.23 21.48
C MET A 487 -9.12 18.51 20.59
N THR A 488 -8.57 19.74 20.62
CA THR A 488 -7.34 20.07 19.88
C THR A 488 -6.15 19.24 20.39
N ALA A 489 -5.98 19.14 21.71
CA ALA A 489 -4.93 18.33 22.32
C ALA A 489 -5.09 16.82 22.03
N ALA A 490 -6.33 16.32 22.02
CA ALA A 490 -6.63 14.94 21.64
C ALA A 490 -6.29 14.67 20.16
N LEU A 491 -6.64 15.61 19.28
CA LEU A 491 -6.34 15.53 17.86
C LEU A 491 -4.83 15.54 17.59
N ASP A 492 -4.05 16.34 18.32
CA ASP A 492 -2.58 16.35 18.25
C ASP A 492 -1.97 15.02 18.73
N SER A 493 -2.47 14.48 19.85
CA SER A 493 -2.00 13.22 20.42
C SER A 493 -2.27 12.02 19.50
N VAL A 494 -3.47 11.98 18.93
CA VAL A 494 -3.84 10.95 17.95
C VAL A 494 -3.01 11.14 16.68
N SER A 495 -2.87 12.35 16.17
CA SER A 495 -2.03 12.65 14.99
C SER A 495 -0.58 12.17 15.17
N TYR A 496 -0.01 12.35 16.36
CA TYR A 496 1.31 11.83 16.68
C TYR A 496 1.33 10.30 16.70
N THR A 497 0.36 9.65 17.36
CA THR A 497 0.26 8.18 17.44
C THR A 497 0.04 7.53 16.07
N LEU A 498 -0.81 8.14 15.25
CA LEU A 498 -1.09 7.79 13.87
C LEU A 498 0.18 7.84 13.03
N SER A 499 0.92 8.95 13.09
CA SER A 499 2.20 9.10 12.38
C SER A 499 3.19 8.01 12.75
N GLN A 500 3.22 7.60 14.03
CA GLN A 500 4.10 6.54 14.53
C GLN A 500 3.68 5.13 14.08
N ALA A 501 2.37 4.85 14.05
CA ALA A 501 1.83 3.55 13.64
C ALA A 501 1.99 3.28 12.13
N MET A 502 2.08 4.34 11.33
CA MET A 502 2.11 4.25 9.86
C MET A 502 3.52 4.34 9.26
N ALA A 503 4.57 4.48 10.09
CA ALA A 503 5.94 4.78 9.66
C ALA A 503 6.75 3.63 9.02
N ASN A 504 6.16 2.48 8.66
CA ASN A 504 6.92 1.34 8.10
C ASN A 504 6.15 0.52 7.04
N ALA A 505 5.22 1.13 6.28
CA ALA A 505 4.46 0.42 5.27
C ALA A 505 5.30 0.09 4.01
N ASN A 506 5.36 -1.21 3.69
CA ASN A 506 5.76 -1.90 2.44
C ASN A 506 6.90 -1.29 1.58
N ARG A 507 8.04 -1.99 1.46
CA ARG A 507 9.08 -1.76 0.43
C ARG A 507 9.09 -2.89 -0.60
N LEU A 508 9.22 -2.56 -1.89
CA LEU A 508 9.34 -3.52 -3.00
C LEU A 508 10.72 -3.39 -3.68
N CYS A 509 11.37 -4.51 -4.03
CA CYS A 509 12.68 -4.52 -4.70
C CYS A 509 12.68 -5.50 -5.89
N LEU A 510 13.19 -5.08 -7.05
CA LEU A 510 13.48 -5.98 -8.17
C LEU A 510 14.89 -6.59 -8.07
N PRO A 511 15.20 -7.66 -8.82
CA PRO A 511 16.55 -8.17 -8.99
C PRO A 511 17.39 -7.25 -9.86
N THR A 512 18.68 -7.34 -9.58
CA THR A 512 19.80 -7.01 -10.49
C THR A 512 19.96 -5.57 -11.00
N ALA A 513 19.13 -4.62 -10.57
CA ALA A 513 19.49 -3.21 -10.33
C ALA A 513 18.26 -2.46 -9.79
N GLY A 514 18.44 -1.44 -8.94
CA GLY A 514 17.38 -0.48 -8.59
C GLY A 514 16.40 -0.91 -7.48
N THR A 515 15.97 0.07 -6.69
CA THR A 515 14.76 -0.05 -5.85
C THR A 515 13.64 0.76 -6.49
N PHE A 516 12.40 0.31 -6.37
CA PHE A 516 11.27 1.16 -6.75
C PHE A 516 10.99 2.16 -5.65
N PHE A 517 10.86 3.42 -6.02
CA PHE A 517 10.39 4.46 -5.13
C PHE A 517 8.89 4.61 -5.35
N MET A 518 8.14 4.49 -4.27
CA MET A 518 6.73 4.83 -4.27
C MET A 518 6.59 6.35 -4.47
N LYS A 519 5.78 6.76 -5.43
CA LYS A 519 5.52 8.16 -5.83
C LYS A 519 4.02 8.39 -5.96
N ASP A 520 3.62 9.63 -5.68
CA ASP A 520 2.26 10.15 -5.88
C ASP A 520 1.16 9.18 -5.40
N PRO A 521 1.14 8.79 -4.11
CA PRO A 521 0.08 7.93 -3.59
C PRO A 521 -1.27 8.64 -3.67
N ILE A 522 -2.27 8.01 -4.29
CA ILE A 522 -3.63 8.54 -4.45
C ILE A 522 -4.67 7.45 -4.23
N PHE A 523 -5.91 7.83 -3.94
CA PHE A 523 -7.05 6.90 -3.99
C PHE A 523 -7.72 6.93 -5.38
N ASN A 524 -8.14 5.78 -5.89
CA ASN A 524 -8.98 5.72 -7.09
C ASN A 524 -10.47 5.91 -6.75
N GLU A 525 -11.37 5.87 -7.74
CA GLU A 525 -12.82 6.00 -7.51
C GLU A 525 -13.40 4.87 -6.64
N ASN A 526 -12.78 3.69 -6.64
CA ASN A 526 -13.18 2.56 -5.82
C ASN A 526 -12.67 2.64 -4.38
N GLY A 527 -11.73 3.55 -4.07
CA GLY A 527 -11.07 3.65 -2.76
C GLY A 527 -9.89 2.69 -2.59
N ASP A 528 -9.37 2.14 -3.67
CA ASP A 528 -8.08 1.45 -3.71
C ASP A 528 -6.95 2.48 -3.62
N LEU A 529 -5.84 2.10 -3.00
CA LEU A 529 -4.63 2.92 -2.94
C LEU A 529 -3.77 2.66 -4.18
N LEU A 530 -3.64 3.67 -5.04
CA LEU A 530 -2.79 3.67 -6.23
C LEU A 530 -1.50 4.43 -5.99
N ILE A 531 -0.40 3.86 -6.46
CA ILE A 531 0.94 4.37 -6.22
C ILE A 531 1.73 4.23 -7.52
N LYS A 532 2.35 5.31 -7.99
CA LYS A 532 3.33 5.23 -9.09
C LYS A 532 4.62 4.65 -8.55
N LEU A 533 5.30 3.83 -9.34
CA LEU A 533 6.61 3.28 -8.99
C LEU A 533 7.66 3.82 -9.96
N GLU A 534 8.63 4.55 -9.42
CA GLU A 534 9.78 5.04 -10.19
C GLU A 534 10.98 4.13 -9.97
N TYR A 535 11.62 3.73 -11.06
CA TYR A 535 12.80 2.89 -11.05
C TYR A 535 14.07 3.76 -11.12
N ASP A 536 14.86 3.79 -10.05
CA ASP A 536 16.09 4.59 -10.02
C ASP A 536 17.33 3.85 -10.55
N GLY A 537 17.25 2.53 -10.69
CA GLY A 537 18.36 1.68 -11.12
C GLY A 537 19.58 1.68 -10.19
N ALA A 538 19.51 2.31 -9.00
CA ALA A 538 20.59 2.42 -8.03
C ALA A 538 20.41 1.49 -6.83
N ASP A 539 21.47 1.29 -6.06
CA ASP A 539 21.32 0.60 -4.78
C ASP A 539 20.41 1.46 -3.86
N PRO A 540 19.48 0.84 -3.13
CA PRO A 540 18.69 1.54 -2.11
C PRO A 540 19.59 2.32 -1.15
N PRO A 541 19.18 3.52 -0.72
CA PRO A 541 19.96 4.29 0.24
C PRO A 541 20.18 3.48 1.52
N PRO A 542 21.40 3.50 2.11
CA PRO A 542 21.68 2.74 3.31
C PRO A 542 20.69 3.13 4.41
N PRO A 543 20.20 2.17 5.20
CA PRO A 543 19.32 2.50 6.30
C PRO A 543 20.02 3.50 7.24
N LEU A 544 19.35 4.62 7.55
CA LEU A 544 19.91 5.66 8.42
C LEU A 544 20.50 5.05 9.69
N SER A 545 21.70 5.51 10.06
CA SER A 545 22.39 5.16 11.29
C SER A 545 21.67 5.78 12.50
N LYS A 546 20.51 5.21 12.84
CA LYS A 546 19.54 5.67 13.87
C LYS A 546 18.90 7.05 13.57
N GLY A 547 17.56 7.12 13.63
CA GLY A 547 16.92 8.28 14.26
C GLY A 547 16.15 9.34 13.44
N LYS A 548 15.45 9.02 12.33
CA LYS A 548 14.34 9.90 11.89
C LYS A 548 13.01 9.20 11.64
N TYR A 549 13.01 8.01 11.02
CA TYR A 549 11.78 7.25 10.73
C TYR A 549 11.75 5.83 11.32
N ARG A 550 12.83 5.39 11.98
CA ARG A 550 12.87 4.14 12.75
C ARG A 550 12.45 4.39 14.19
N PHE A 551 11.18 4.71 14.42
CA PHE A 551 10.65 4.72 15.77
C PHE A 551 10.20 3.32 16.18
N ARG A 552 10.58 2.91 17.39
CA ARG A 552 9.89 1.81 18.07
C ARG A 552 8.47 2.33 18.33
N PRO A 553 7.40 1.64 17.88
CA PRO A 553 6.08 1.93 18.40
C PRO A 553 6.19 1.87 19.94
N PRO A 554 5.61 2.81 20.69
CA PRO A 554 5.41 2.56 22.11
C PRO A 554 4.68 1.23 22.22
N MET A 555 5.21 0.29 23.00
CA MET A 555 4.44 -0.91 23.33
C MET A 555 3.15 -0.40 23.96
N LEU A 556 2.02 -0.60 23.28
CA LEU A 556 0.73 -0.57 23.91
C LEU A 556 0.80 -1.63 25.01
N THR A 557 0.88 -1.17 26.26
CA THR A 557 0.92 -2.01 27.46
C THR A 557 -0.39 -2.74 27.69
N THR A 558 -1.42 -2.46 26.91
CA THR A 558 -2.57 -3.32 26.70
C THR A 558 -2.30 -4.23 25.52
N SER A 559 -2.09 -5.52 25.82
CA SER A 559 -2.00 -6.56 24.81
C SER A 559 -3.17 -6.43 23.83
N ILE A 560 -2.88 -6.00 22.61
CA ILE A 560 -3.73 -6.34 21.47
C ILE A 560 -3.54 -7.84 21.32
N ARG A 561 -4.35 -8.63 22.04
CA ARG A 561 -4.72 -9.94 21.52
C ARG A 561 -5.26 -9.65 20.14
N ARG A 562 -4.52 -10.06 19.11
CA ARG A 562 -5.11 -10.27 17.79
C ARG A 562 -6.39 -11.05 18.04
N LEU A 563 -7.52 -10.45 17.70
CA LEU A 563 -8.78 -11.18 17.62
C LEU A 563 -8.52 -12.28 16.59
N ASP A 564 -8.56 -13.52 17.05
CA ASP A 564 -8.75 -14.67 16.19
C ASP A 564 -10.07 -14.42 15.45
N PHE A 565 -10.00 -14.29 14.13
CA PHE A 565 -11.16 -14.49 13.26
C PHE A 565 -11.33 -15.98 13.01
#